data_AF-A0A0C2FT72-F1
#
_entry.id   AF-A0A0C2FT72-F1
#
_cell.length_a   1.000
_cell.length_b   1.000
_cell.length_c   1.000
_cell.angle_alpha   90.00
_cell.angle_beta   90.00
_cell.angle_gamma   90.00
#
_symmetry.space_group_name_H-M   'P 1'
#
loop_
_entity.id
_entity.type
_entity.pdbx_description
1 polymer ?
#
loop_
_entity_poly.entity_id
_entity_poly.type
_entity_poly.pdbx_seq_one_letter_code
_entity_poly.pdbx_strand_id
1 'polypeptide(L)'
;MPVITLYPHGGKGGVAPMKNSHARALRGEVHGWSYGATRRNTEFLMSIREDRLTGAGVALTLTLRDCPPTSDDWHKLRRAWEKRMVRAGMVRLHWVTEWQRRGVPHLHCAIWFDAMYDIAGAIDAWVAVAGVYGAGHRGQHGRMIDGPVGWFQYLSKHAARGVSHYQRSIDNVPEAWQKKTGRVWGKGGDWPVQEKIRINLQDQHGDGGWFAYRRLMRSWRLANARSSGDAYRIRSARKMLTCNDPVRARLIGFMEWSPYEVQMALLANVAARGYSITC
;
A
#
# COMPACT_ATOMS: atom_id res chain seq x y z
N MET A 1 23.73 -6.37 8.80
CA MET A 1 23.81 -5.19 7.92
C MET A 1 22.41 -4.68 7.57
N PRO A 2 22.05 -3.48 8.04
CA PRO A 2 20.84 -2.76 7.64
C PRO A 2 20.78 -2.47 6.13
N VAL A 3 19.57 -2.51 5.59
CA VAL A 3 19.30 -2.23 4.17
C VAL A 3 18.24 -1.15 4.07
N ILE A 4 18.53 -0.12 3.27
CA ILE A 4 17.58 0.86 2.77
C ILE A 4 17.17 0.45 1.37
N THR A 5 15.88 0.62 1.05
CA THR A 5 15.33 0.43 -0.28
C THR A 5 14.64 1.71 -0.70
N LEU A 6 15.05 2.27 -1.83
CA LEU A 6 14.52 3.49 -2.40
C LEU A 6 13.53 3.17 -3.53
N TYR A 7 12.48 3.98 -3.60
CA TYR A 7 11.49 4.00 -4.68
C TYR A 7 11.21 5.47 -5.06
N PRO A 8 10.62 5.74 -6.24
CA PRO A 8 10.23 7.10 -6.66
C PRO A 8 9.43 7.89 -5.62
N HIS A 9 8.45 7.26 -4.97
CA HIS A 9 7.53 7.95 -4.05
C HIS A 9 7.71 7.60 -2.58
N GLY A 10 8.74 6.82 -2.25
CA GLY A 10 8.99 6.46 -0.87
C GLY A 10 10.18 5.56 -0.68
N GLY A 11 10.45 5.25 0.58
CA GLY A 11 11.56 4.41 0.96
C GLY A 11 11.23 3.57 2.18
N LYS A 12 11.94 2.46 2.32
CA LYS A 12 11.92 1.66 3.54
C LYS A 12 13.33 1.35 3.99
N GLY A 13 13.50 1.09 5.27
CA GLY A 13 14.75 0.60 5.81
C GLY A 13 14.52 -0.35 6.96
N GLY A 14 15.42 -1.30 7.14
CA GLY A 14 15.36 -2.21 8.29
C GLY A 14 16.58 -3.12 8.39
N VAL A 15 16.65 -3.82 9.51
CA VAL A 15 17.69 -4.81 9.80
C VAL A 15 17.13 -6.20 9.52
N ALA A 16 17.76 -6.94 8.60
CA ALA A 16 17.37 -8.32 8.35
C ALA A 16 17.77 -9.21 9.53
N PRO A 17 16.99 -10.27 9.85
CA PRO A 17 17.37 -11.22 10.89
C PRO A 17 18.67 -11.94 10.51
N MET A 18 19.59 -12.07 11.47
CA MET A 18 20.91 -12.72 11.28
C MET A 18 20.80 -14.21 10.96
N LYS A 19 19.75 -14.89 11.45
CA LYS A 19 19.47 -16.30 11.18
C LYS A 19 18.07 -16.41 10.61
N ASN A 20 17.97 -16.78 9.33
CA ASN A 20 16.69 -17.00 8.65
C ASN A 20 16.38 -18.50 8.53
N SER A 21 16.60 -19.25 9.61
CA SER A 21 16.37 -20.70 9.67
C SER A 21 14.92 -21.06 10.02
N HIS A 22 14.00 -20.10 9.99
CA HIS A 22 12.58 -20.40 10.12
C HIS A 22 12.16 -21.23 8.90
N ALA A 23 11.64 -22.42 9.14
CA ALA A 23 10.96 -23.20 8.12
C ALA A 23 9.87 -22.30 7.52
N ARG A 24 10.04 -21.89 6.26
CA ARG A 24 9.02 -21.13 5.56
C ARG A 24 7.83 -22.06 5.43
N ALA A 25 6.74 -21.75 6.14
CA ALA A 25 5.49 -22.46 5.93
C ALA A 25 5.18 -22.46 4.42
N LEU A 26 4.75 -23.62 3.90
CA LEU A 26 4.20 -23.71 2.56
C LEU A 26 3.13 -22.63 2.41
N ARG A 27 2.96 -22.06 1.20
CA ARG A 27 1.95 -21.03 0.96
C ARG A 27 0.57 -21.60 1.33
N GLY A 28 0.05 -21.21 2.49
CA GLY A 28 -1.28 -21.58 2.94
C GLY A 28 -2.37 -20.74 2.30
N GLU A 29 -3.60 -20.94 2.77
CA GLU A 29 -4.73 -20.12 2.37
C GLU A 29 -4.51 -18.64 2.70
N VAL A 30 -5.17 -17.74 1.96
CA VAL A 30 -5.05 -16.30 2.19
C VAL A 30 -6.08 -15.85 3.22
N HIS A 31 -5.58 -15.43 4.38
CA HIS A 31 -6.37 -14.96 5.53
C HIS A 31 -6.20 -13.43 5.64
N GLY A 32 -7.10 -12.69 5.01
CA GLY A 32 -7.21 -11.25 5.09
C GLY A 32 -5.94 -10.47 4.74
N TRP A 33 -5.85 -9.27 5.30
CA TRP A 33 -4.67 -8.44 5.24
C TRP A 33 -3.63 -8.94 6.25
N SER A 34 -2.39 -9.15 5.79
CA SER A 34 -1.22 -9.31 6.64
C SER A 34 -0.31 -8.10 6.52
N TYR A 35 0.53 -7.84 7.53
CA TYR A 35 1.59 -6.82 7.44
C TYR A 35 2.44 -7.01 6.18
N GLY A 36 2.72 -8.26 5.79
CA GLY A 36 3.45 -8.57 4.56
C GLY A 36 2.67 -8.19 3.29
N ALA A 37 1.35 -8.40 3.25
CA ALA A 37 0.51 -8.01 2.13
C ALA A 37 0.42 -6.48 2.00
N THR A 38 0.18 -5.76 3.10
CA THR A 38 0.19 -4.29 3.15
C THR A 38 1.51 -3.74 2.66
N ARG A 39 2.62 -4.28 3.18
CA ARG A 39 3.96 -3.84 2.78
C ARG A 39 4.20 -4.01 1.29
N ARG A 40 3.86 -5.17 0.70
CA ARG A 40 4.02 -5.40 -0.75
C ARG A 40 3.12 -4.49 -1.60
N ASN A 41 1.91 -4.21 -1.13
CA ASN A 41 1.02 -3.25 -1.79
C ASN A 41 1.64 -1.85 -1.79
N THR A 42 2.10 -1.38 -0.63
CA THR A 42 2.75 -0.07 -0.48
C THR A 42 4.02 0.03 -1.31
N GLU A 43 4.86 -1.00 -1.32
CA GLU A 43 6.08 -1.04 -2.15
C GLU A 43 5.77 -0.95 -3.64
N PHE A 44 4.75 -1.69 -4.10
CA PHE A 44 4.31 -1.59 -5.49
C PHE A 44 3.87 -0.15 -5.82
N LEU A 45 3.02 0.44 -4.98
CA LEU A 45 2.52 1.80 -5.21
C LEU A 45 3.64 2.86 -5.16
N MET A 46 4.63 2.68 -4.28
CA MET A 46 5.81 3.56 -4.21
C MET A 46 6.73 3.44 -5.43
N SER A 47 6.74 2.26 -6.09
CA SER A 47 7.60 1.96 -7.25
C SER A 47 7.10 2.54 -8.57
N ILE A 48 5.85 2.96 -8.66
CA ILE A 48 5.26 3.45 -9.90
C ILE A 48 5.96 4.74 -10.34
N ARG A 49 6.18 4.88 -11.64
CA ARG A 49 6.67 6.08 -12.32
C ARG A 49 5.46 6.86 -12.82
N GLU A 50 5.00 7.80 -12.01
CA GLU A 50 3.85 8.64 -12.33
C GLU A 50 4.07 9.49 -13.58
N ASP A 51 5.32 9.93 -13.82
CA ASP A 51 5.74 10.65 -15.01
C ASP A 51 5.58 9.85 -16.31
N ARG A 52 5.43 8.53 -16.22
CA ARG A 52 5.24 7.62 -17.35
C ARG A 52 3.84 7.01 -17.40
N LEU A 53 2.95 7.35 -16.46
CA LEU A 53 1.58 6.87 -16.50
C LEU A 53 0.80 7.57 -17.62
N THR A 54 0.30 6.76 -18.54
CA THR A 54 -0.56 7.22 -19.65
C THR A 54 -2.04 6.98 -19.38
N GLY A 55 -2.92 7.70 -20.07
CA GLY A 55 -4.36 7.49 -20.04
C GLY A 55 -5.11 8.23 -18.93
N ALA A 56 -6.43 8.16 -18.99
CA ALA A 56 -7.37 8.83 -18.12
C ALA A 56 -7.66 7.98 -16.86
N GLY A 57 -7.08 8.39 -15.72
CA GLY A 57 -7.20 7.69 -14.45
C GLY A 57 -8.49 8.01 -13.69
N VAL A 58 -9.13 6.96 -13.16
CA VAL A 58 -10.34 7.03 -12.35
C VAL A 58 -10.13 6.27 -11.04
N ALA A 59 -10.52 6.91 -9.94
CA ALA A 59 -10.62 6.31 -8.62
C ALA A 59 -12.05 5.87 -8.37
N LEU A 60 -12.26 4.61 -8.00
CA LEU A 60 -13.58 4.04 -7.71
C LEU A 60 -13.63 3.51 -6.28
N THR A 61 -14.77 3.70 -5.62
CA THR A 61 -15.17 2.94 -4.44
C THR A 61 -16.46 2.21 -4.77
N LEU A 62 -16.35 0.89 -4.87
CA LEU A 62 -17.43 0.00 -5.28
C LEU A 62 -17.91 -0.82 -4.08
N THR A 63 -19.18 -0.72 -3.75
CA THR A 63 -19.78 -1.28 -2.54
C THR A 63 -20.87 -2.30 -2.86
N LEU A 64 -21.09 -3.20 -1.91
CA LEU A 64 -22.23 -4.13 -1.85
C LEU A 64 -23.09 -3.77 -0.66
N ARG A 65 -24.39 -4.09 -0.72
CA ARG A 65 -25.27 -4.03 0.46
C ARG A 65 -25.14 -5.33 1.26
N ASP A 66 -25.19 -6.45 0.57
CA ASP A 66 -25.20 -7.79 1.16
C ASP A 66 -23.82 -8.44 1.02
N CYS A 67 -23.35 -9.14 2.04
CA CYS A 67 -22.06 -9.83 1.96
C CYS A 67 -22.20 -11.08 1.09
N PRO A 68 -21.32 -11.31 0.10
CA PRO A 68 -21.32 -12.57 -0.63
C PRO A 68 -21.10 -13.76 0.33
N PRO A 69 -21.75 -14.91 0.11
CA PRO A 69 -21.66 -16.06 1.01
C PRO A 69 -20.23 -16.53 1.24
N THR A 70 -19.41 -16.54 0.18
CA THR A 70 -18.01 -16.98 0.25
C THR A 70 -17.05 -15.98 -0.39
N SER A 71 -15.77 -16.08 -0.04
CA SER A 71 -14.71 -15.29 -0.69
C SER A 71 -14.52 -15.66 -2.17
N ASP A 72 -14.89 -16.86 -2.57
CA ASP A 72 -14.88 -17.29 -3.97
C ASP A 72 -15.99 -16.58 -4.77
N ASP A 73 -17.15 -16.31 -4.16
CA ASP A 73 -18.21 -15.51 -4.81
C ASP A 73 -17.77 -14.06 -5.01
N TRP A 74 -17.12 -13.45 -4.01
CA TRP A 74 -16.49 -12.13 -4.17
C TRP A 74 -15.40 -12.14 -5.26
N HIS A 75 -14.59 -13.20 -5.31
CA HIS A 75 -13.59 -13.35 -6.35
C HIS A 75 -14.23 -13.41 -7.75
N LYS A 76 -15.31 -14.19 -7.93
CA LYS A 76 -16.05 -14.30 -9.18
C LYS A 76 -16.60 -12.95 -9.62
N LEU A 77 -17.23 -12.19 -8.72
CA LEU A 77 -17.73 -10.84 -8.98
C LEU A 77 -16.64 -9.90 -9.48
N ARG A 78 -15.55 -9.78 -8.69
CA ARG A 78 -14.41 -8.91 -9.01
C ARG A 78 -13.80 -9.29 -10.35
N ARG A 79 -13.64 -10.59 -10.64
CA ARG A 79 -13.13 -11.07 -11.93
C ARG A 79 -14.08 -10.80 -13.09
N ALA A 80 -15.38 -10.96 -12.90
CA ALA A 80 -16.36 -10.65 -13.92
C ALA A 80 -16.34 -9.15 -14.27
N TRP A 81 -16.25 -8.29 -13.26
CA TRP A 81 -16.07 -6.84 -13.43
C TRP A 81 -14.75 -6.50 -14.13
N GLU A 82 -13.62 -7.04 -13.66
CA GLU A 82 -12.30 -6.85 -14.27
C GLU A 82 -12.30 -7.23 -15.76
N LYS A 83 -12.93 -8.37 -16.12
CA LYS A 83 -13.09 -8.77 -17.53
C LYS A 83 -13.95 -7.80 -18.34
N ARG A 84 -14.98 -7.18 -17.75
CA ARG A 84 -15.78 -6.14 -18.41
C ARG A 84 -14.93 -4.88 -18.65
N MET A 85 -14.11 -4.48 -17.68
CA MET A 85 -13.21 -3.34 -17.81
C MET A 85 -12.16 -3.56 -18.90
N VAL A 86 -11.59 -4.77 -19.00
CA VAL A 86 -10.69 -5.13 -20.12
C VAL A 86 -11.39 -4.96 -21.47
N ARG A 87 -12.64 -5.44 -21.62
CA ARG A 87 -13.41 -5.26 -22.85
C ARG A 87 -13.77 -3.80 -23.13
N ALA A 88 -13.92 -2.99 -22.10
CA ALA A 88 -14.15 -1.55 -22.19
C ALA A 88 -12.86 -0.74 -22.45
N GLY A 89 -11.72 -1.40 -22.75
CA GLY A 89 -10.48 -0.71 -23.10
C GLY A 89 -9.66 -0.23 -21.91
N MET A 90 -9.83 -0.84 -20.74
CA MET A 90 -8.97 -0.58 -19.58
C MET A 90 -7.50 -0.89 -19.89
N VAL A 91 -6.63 0.09 -19.65
CA VAL A 91 -5.16 -0.03 -19.80
C VAL A 91 -4.53 -0.68 -18.59
N ARG A 92 -4.93 -0.25 -17.39
CA ARG A 92 -4.41 -0.79 -16.13
C ARG A 92 -5.39 -0.63 -14.98
N LEU A 93 -5.22 -1.50 -13.99
CA LEU A 93 -6.02 -1.54 -12.77
C LEU A 93 -5.15 -1.85 -11.57
N HIS A 94 -5.42 -1.18 -10.46
CA HIS A 94 -5.01 -1.58 -9.12
C HIS A 94 -6.26 -1.59 -8.24
N TRP A 95 -6.36 -2.54 -7.34
CA TRP A 95 -7.50 -2.64 -6.44
C TRP A 95 -7.11 -3.16 -5.07
N VAL A 96 -7.87 -2.76 -4.06
CA VAL A 96 -7.82 -3.29 -2.71
C VAL A 96 -9.23 -3.65 -2.25
N THR A 97 -9.36 -4.78 -1.56
CA THR A 97 -10.56 -5.15 -0.83
C THR A 97 -10.40 -4.68 0.61
N GLU A 98 -11.39 -3.93 1.09
CA GLU A 98 -11.46 -3.48 2.47
C GLU A 98 -12.81 -3.86 3.06
N TRP A 99 -12.80 -4.25 4.34
CA TRP A 99 -13.99 -4.60 5.08
C TRP A 99 -14.64 -3.35 5.68
N GLN A 100 -15.92 -3.21 5.44
CA GLN A 100 -16.74 -2.20 6.11
C GLN A 100 -16.99 -2.61 7.56
N ARG A 101 -17.36 -1.65 8.41
CA ARG A 101 -17.72 -1.91 9.81
C ARG A 101 -18.87 -2.92 9.95
N ARG A 102 -19.74 -3.01 8.94
CA ARG A 102 -20.86 -3.96 8.87
C ARG A 102 -20.47 -5.37 8.38
N GLY A 103 -19.19 -5.66 8.19
CA GLY A 103 -18.73 -6.99 7.75
C GLY A 103 -18.97 -7.28 6.27
N VAL A 104 -19.18 -6.26 5.44
CA VAL A 104 -19.37 -6.39 3.97
C VAL A 104 -18.11 -5.90 3.25
N PRO A 105 -17.59 -6.63 2.25
CA PRO A 105 -16.42 -6.18 1.50
C PRO A 105 -16.79 -5.04 0.54
N HIS A 106 -15.89 -4.08 0.37
CA HIS A 106 -15.92 -3.12 -0.72
C HIS A 106 -14.59 -3.10 -1.48
N LEU A 107 -14.61 -2.54 -2.68
CA LEU A 107 -13.46 -2.48 -3.58
C LEU A 107 -13.06 -1.02 -3.81
N HIS A 108 -11.85 -0.65 -3.40
CA HIS A 108 -11.25 0.61 -3.85
C HIS A 108 -10.35 0.32 -5.05
N CYS A 109 -10.54 1.05 -6.14
CA CYS A 109 -9.83 0.83 -7.40
C CYS A 109 -9.17 2.10 -7.93
N ALA A 110 -8.02 1.92 -8.56
CA ALA A 110 -7.39 2.85 -9.46
C ALA A 110 -7.43 2.23 -10.86
N ILE A 111 -8.18 2.80 -11.80
CA ILE A 111 -8.32 2.25 -13.16
C ILE A 111 -7.98 3.33 -14.18
N TRP A 112 -7.26 2.98 -15.24
CA TRP A 112 -6.98 3.89 -16.35
C TRP A 112 -7.56 3.34 -17.64
N PHE A 113 -8.10 4.25 -18.44
CA PHE A 113 -8.52 4.03 -19.81
C PHE A 113 -7.64 4.86 -20.74
N ASP A 114 -7.58 4.51 -22.03
CA ASP A 114 -6.63 5.14 -22.95
C ASP A 114 -6.92 6.63 -23.20
N ALA A 115 -8.17 6.96 -23.53
CA ALA A 115 -8.51 8.32 -23.98
C ALA A 115 -9.50 9.09 -23.08
N MET A 116 -10.34 8.42 -22.29
CA MET A 116 -11.46 9.07 -21.60
C MET A 116 -11.69 8.56 -20.18
N TYR A 117 -12.14 9.46 -19.30
CA TYR A 117 -12.54 9.09 -17.94
C TYR A 117 -13.90 8.37 -17.96
N ASP A 118 -13.89 7.04 -18.01
CA ASP A 118 -15.13 6.25 -17.96
C ASP A 118 -15.52 5.86 -16.53
N ILE A 119 -16.07 6.82 -15.79
CA ILE A 119 -16.59 6.57 -14.43
C ILE A 119 -17.91 5.81 -14.49
N ALA A 120 -18.83 6.28 -15.34
CA ALA A 120 -20.19 5.77 -15.40
C ALA A 120 -20.22 4.31 -15.89
N GLY A 121 -19.54 4.00 -16.99
CA GLY A 121 -19.46 2.65 -17.54
C GLY A 121 -18.81 1.66 -16.57
N ALA A 122 -17.79 2.10 -15.82
CA ALA A 122 -17.18 1.27 -14.78
C ALA A 122 -18.13 0.97 -13.62
N ILE A 123 -18.93 1.95 -13.18
CA ILE A 123 -19.95 1.79 -12.14
C ILE A 123 -21.12 0.93 -12.65
N ASP A 124 -21.60 1.17 -13.86
CA ASP A 124 -22.69 0.40 -14.48
C ASP A 124 -22.30 -1.07 -14.61
N ALA A 125 -21.07 -1.35 -15.06
CA ALA A 125 -20.55 -2.70 -15.12
C ALA A 125 -20.46 -3.36 -13.75
N TRP A 126 -20.13 -2.60 -12.69
CA TRP A 126 -20.12 -3.11 -11.32
C TRP A 126 -21.53 -3.47 -10.85
N VAL A 127 -22.47 -2.53 -10.94
CA VAL A 127 -23.87 -2.74 -10.54
C VAL A 127 -24.47 -3.93 -11.29
N ALA A 128 -24.19 -4.07 -12.58
CA ALA A 128 -24.69 -5.17 -13.38
C ALA A 128 -24.15 -6.56 -12.98
N VAL A 129 -22.92 -6.67 -12.43
CA VAL A 129 -22.41 -7.97 -11.93
C VAL A 129 -22.73 -8.21 -10.46
N ALA A 130 -22.81 -7.14 -9.67
CA ALA A 130 -22.92 -7.20 -8.21
C ALA A 130 -24.34 -6.92 -7.69
N GLY A 131 -25.30 -6.66 -8.58
CA GLY A 131 -26.69 -6.36 -8.23
C GLY A 131 -27.37 -7.46 -7.41
N VAL A 132 -26.97 -8.72 -7.59
CA VAL A 132 -27.43 -9.87 -6.78
C VAL A 132 -27.07 -9.74 -5.29
N TYR A 133 -26.07 -8.92 -4.95
CA TYR A 133 -25.67 -8.57 -3.57
C TYR A 133 -26.07 -7.13 -3.21
N GLY A 134 -27.09 -6.61 -3.89
CA GLY A 134 -27.68 -5.31 -3.62
C GLY A 134 -26.79 -4.12 -3.96
N ALA A 135 -25.79 -4.28 -4.84
CA ALA A 135 -25.09 -3.13 -5.41
C ALA A 135 -26.07 -2.28 -6.23
N GLY A 136 -26.11 -0.98 -5.96
CA GLY A 136 -26.87 -0.01 -6.74
C GLY A 136 -26.09 1.29 -6.91
N HIS A 137 -26.44 2.09 -7.92
CA HIS A 137 -25.68 3.28 -8.34
C HIS A 137 -25.43 4.28 -7.21
N ARG A 138 -26.43 4.53 -6.36
CA ARG A 138 -26.33 5.48 -5.23
C ARG A 138 -25.27 5.11 -4.19
N GLY A 139 -24.84 3.84 -4.15
CA GLY A 139 -23.82 3.36 -3.22
C GLY A 139 -22.39 3.38 -3.78
N GLN A 140 -22.22 3.79 -5.03
CA GLN A 140 -20.93 3.79 -5.72
C GLN A 140 -20.36 5.19 -5.78
N HIS A 141 -19.03 5.29 -5.74
CA HIS A 141 -18.36 6.58 -5.83
C HIS A 141 -17.23 6.53 -6.85
N GLY A 142 -17.12 7.57 -7.67
CA GLY A 142 -16.08 7.71 -8.68
C GLY A 142 -15.54 9.12 -8.75
N ARG A 143 -14.23 9.27 -8.99
CA ARG A 143 -13.57 10.56 -9.23
C ARG A 143 -12.43 10.39 -10.23
N MET A 144 -12.12 11.47 -10.95
CA MET A 144 -10.91 11.54 -11.76
C MET A 144 -9.67 11.51 -10.85
N ILE A 145 -8.59 10.90 -11.34
CA ILE A 145 -7.27 10.95 -10.72
C ILE A 145 -6.48 12.04 -11.43
N ASP A 146 -6.42 13.21 -10.81
CA ASP A 146 -5.62 14.37 -11.23
C ASP A 146 -4.19 14.35 -10.65
N GLY A 147 -4.00 13.65 -9.52
CA GLY A 147 -2.72 13.44 -8.86
C GLY A 147 -2.52 11.98 -8.43
N PRO A 148 -1.89 11.12 -9.25
CA PRO A 148 -1.78 9.68 -8.97
C PRO A 148 -1.06 9.35 -7.66
N VAL A 149 -0.05 10.15 -7.28
CA VAL A 149 0.70 9.93 -6.03
C VAL A 149 -0.18 10.09 -4.78
N GLY A 150 -1.07 11.08 -4.76
CA GLY A 150 -2.02 11.26 -3.66
C GLY A 150 -2.96 10.05 -3.52
N TRP A 151 -3.37 9.50 -4.66
CA TRP A 151 -4.18 8.28 -4.69
C TRP A 151 -3.41 7.04 -4.22
N PHE A 152 -2.14 6.89 -4.59
CA PHE A 152 -1.27 5.81 -4.09
C PHE A 152 -1.13 5.83 -2.57
N GLN A 153 -0.93 7.01 -1.99
CA GLN A 153 -0.90 7.20 -0.54
C GLN A 153 -2.23 6.82 0.11
N TYR A 154 -3.35 7.22 -0.49
CA TYR A 154 -4.69 6.85 -0.02
C TYR A 154 -4.89 5.33 -0.03
N LEU A 155 -4.62 4.64 -1.13
CA LEU A 155 -4.79 3.18 -1.22
C LEU A 155 -3.90 2.42 -0.23
N SER A 156 -2.66 2.87 -0.03
CA SER A 156 -1.76 2.32 0.98
C SER A 156 -2.31 2.46 2.40
N LYS A 157 -2.98 3.58 2.71
CA LYS A 157 -3.62 3.80 4.01
C LYS A 157 -4.79 2.85 4.22
N HIS A 158 -5.59 2.59 3.19
CA HIS A 158 -6.71 1.64 3.25
C HIS A 158 -6.21 0.20 3.43
N ALA A 159 -5.14 -0.19 2.73
CA ALA A 159 -4.46 -1.47 2.95
C ALA A 159 -3.91 -1.65 4.38
N ALA A 160 -3.36 -0.60 4.98
CA ALA A 160 -2.83 -0.65 6.35
C ALA A 160 -3.93 -0.75 7.42
N ARG A 161 -5.07 -0.05 7.20
CA ARG A 161 -6.24 -0.16 8.07
C ARG A 161 -6.80 -1.59 8.13
N GLY A 162 -6.71 -2.35 7.03
CA GLY A 162 -7.15 -3.75 6.99
C GLY A 162 -6.40 -4.69 7.95
N VAL A 163 -5.16 -4.36 8.35
CA VAL A 163 -4.37 -5.18 9.30
C VAL A 163 -4.61 -4.75 10.75
N SER A 164 -4.63 -3.43 11.00
CA SER A 164 -4.53 -2.88 12.36
C SER A 164 -5.86 -2.46 12.99
N HIS A 165 -6.97 -2.51 12.23
CA HIS A 165 -8.26 -2.05 12.73
C HIS A 165 -9.12 -3.22 13.18
N TYR A 166 -9.31 -3.38 14.50
CA TYR A 166 -10.03 -4.51 15.09
C TYR A 166 -11.42 -4.74 14.48
N GLN A 167 -12.22 -3.69 14.25
CA GLN A 167 -13.56 -3.82 13.61
C GLN A 167 -13.54 -4.32 12.16
N ARG A 168 -12.36 -4.45 11.56
CA ARG A 168 -12.12 -4.85 10.17
C ARG A 168 -11.13 -6.01 10.10
N SER A 169 -10.76 -6.58 11.25
CA SER A 169 -9.96 -7.79 11.35
C SER A 169 -10.79 -8.98 10.88
N ILE A 170 -10.10 -10.06 10.51
CA ILE A 170 -10.73 -11.31 10.10
C ILE A 170 -11.65 -11.88 11.18
N ASP A 171 -11.43 -11.55 12.45
CA ASP A 171 -12.27 -12.02 13.56
C ASP A 171 -13.70 -11.45 13.50
N ASN A 172 -13.92 -10.38 12.73
CA ASN A 172 -15.20 -9.70 12.58
C ASN A 172 -15.82 -9.86 11.16
N VAL A 173 -15.27 -10.75 10.33
CA VAL A 173 -15.89 -11.12 9.04
C VAL A 173 -16.80 -12.34 9.21
N PRO A 174 -17.78 -12.57 8.31
CA PRO A 174 -18.66 -13.72 8.38
C PRO A 174 -17.89 -15.04 8.50
N GLU A 175 -18.43 -16.00 9.25
CA GLU A 175 -17.75 -17.28 9.55
C GLU A 175 -17.22 -17.99 8.29
N ALA A 176 -18.01 -17.98 7.21
CA ALA A 176 -17.65 -18.56 5.91
C ALA A 176 -16.39 -17.93 5.27
N TRP A 177 -15.98 -16.73 5.70
CA TRP A 177 -14.81 -16.00 5.23
C TRP A 177 -13.62 -16.03 6.20
N GLN A 178 -13.81 -16.49 7.44
CA GLN A 178 -12.75 -16.50 8.45
C GLN A 178 -11.62 -17.49 8.10
N LYS A 179 -11.98 -18.60 7.44
CA LYS A 179 -11.00 -19.60 6.96
C LYS A 179 -10.24 -19.13 5.73
N LYS A 180 -10.94 -18.49 4.77
CA LYS A 180 -10.38 -18.07 3.49
C LYS A 180 -11.05 -16.78 3.02
N THR A 181 -10.28 -15.70 2.91
CA THR A 181 -10.77 -14.42 2.34
C THR A 181 -10.35 -14.22 0.88
N GLY A 182 -9.38 -15.00 0.40
CA GLY A 182 -8.75 -14.77 -0.89
C GLY A 182 -7.85 -13.52 -0.90
N ARG A 183 -7.32 -13.19 -2.09
CA ARG A 183 -6.38 -12.08 -2.29
C ARG A 183 -7.07 -10.74 -2.00
N VAL A 184 -6.48 -9.93 -1.12
CA VAL A 184 -7.03 -8.64 -0.66
C VAL A 184 -6.57 -7.42 -1.44
N TRP A 185 -5.62 -7.57 -2.37
CA TRP A 185 -5.25 -6.52 -3.31
C TRP A 185 -4.66 -7.11 -4.58
N GLY A 186 -4.73 -6.38 -5.68
CA GLY A 186 -4.12 -6.83 -6.93
C GLY A 186 -3.94 -5.71 -7.93
N LYS A 187 -3.32 -6.07 -9.05
CA LYS A 187 -3.15 -5.20 -10.20
C LYS A 187 -3.31 -5.98 -11.50
N GLY A 188 -3.68 -5.29 -12.57
CA GLY A 188 -3.75 -5.77 -13.94
C GLY A 188 -3.28 -4.69 -14.92
N GLY A 189 -2.99 -5.11 -16.14
CA GLY A 189 -2.42 -4.23 -17.17
C GLY A 189 -0.96 -3.86 -16.90
N ASP A 190 -0.45 -2.95 -17.73
CA ASP A 190 0.94 -2.49 -17.65
C ASP A 190 1.09 -1.32 -16.67
N TRP A 191 2.16 -1.38 -15.87
CA TRP A 191 2.48 -0.38 -14.87
C TRP A 191 3.94 0.03 -15.03
N PRO A 192 4.24 1.28 -15.39
CA PRO A 192 5.61 1.76 -15.43
C PRO A 192 6.13 1.79 -14.00
N VAL A 193 7.06 0.90 -13.67
CA VAL A 193 7.67 0.80 -12.35
C VAL A 193 9.17 1.02 -12.45
N GLN A 194 9.73 1.66 -11.43
CA GLN A 194 11.16 1.76 -11.26
C GLN A 194 11.68 0.58 -10.45
N GLU A 195 12.80 0.01 -10.89
CA GLU A 195 13.51 -0.96 -10.07
C GLU A 195 13.97 -0.33 -8.76
N LYS A 196 13.81 -1.09 -7.68
CA LYS A 196 14.16 -0.63 -6.34
C LYS A 196 15.68 -0.53 -6.20
N ILE A 197 16.17 0.58 -5.68
CA ILE A 197 17.59 0.73 -5.36
C ILE A 197 17.81 0.25 -3.94
N ARG A 198 18.80 -0.61 -3.74
CA ARG A 198 19.19 -1.10 -2.41
C ARG A 198 20.49 -0.44 -2.00
N ILE A 199 20.52 0.03 -0.76
CA ILE A 199 21.66 0.69 -0.16
C ILE A 199 21.90 0.02 1.19
N ASN A 200 23.13 -0.42 1.43
CA ASN A 200 23.57 -0.96 2.70
C ASN A 200 24.28 0.13 3.50
N LEU A 201 23.92 0.22 4.78
CA LEU A 201 24.58 1.08 5.76
C LEU A 201 25.06 0.23 6.93
N GLN A 202 26.11 0.68 7.62
CA GLN A 202 26.61 -0.02 8.80
C GLN A 202 25.74 0.28 10.03
N ASP A 203 25.63 -0.72 10.93
CA ASP A 203 24.92 -0.60 12.22
C ASP A 203 25.91 -0.30 13.36
N GLN A 204 25.55 -0.65 14.61
CA GLN A 204 26.39 -0.42 15.79
C GLN A 204 27.74 -1.16 15.75
N HIS A 205 27.89 -2.17 14.88
CA HIS A 205 29.15 -2.91 14.73
C HIS A 205 30.07 -2.30 13.67
N GLY A 206 29.66 -1.20 13.02
CA GLY A 206 30.50 -0.40 12.12
C GLY A 206 30.38 1.08 12.45
N ASP A 207 30.28 1.92 11.42
CA ASP A 207 30.23 3.38 11.55
C ASP A 207 28.89 3.94 12.05
N GLY A 208 27.83 3.12 12.18
CA GLY A 208 26.53 3.55 12.67
C GLY A 208 25.70 4.42 11.69
N GLY A 209 26.06 4.46 10.40
CA GLY A 209 25.37 5.21 9.36
C GLY A 209 23.87 4.92 9.27
N TRP A 210 23.45 3.69 9.55
CA TRP A 210 22.02 3.30 9.64
C TRP A 210 21.24 4.17 10.64
N PHE A 211 21.84 4.42 11.81
CA PHE A 211 21.20 5.21 12.84
C PHE A 211 21.17 6.70 12.51
N ALA A 212 22.20 7.20 11.81
CA ALA A 212 22.21 8.57 11.30
C ALA A 212 21.09 8.77 10.27
N TYR A 213 20.99 7.89 9.27
CA TYR A 213 19.99 7.97 8.22
C TYR A 213 18.56 7.93 8.77
N ARG A 214 18.23 6.97 9.64
CA ARG A 214 16.87 6.87 10.18
C ARG A 214 16.46 8.07 11.02
N ARG A 215 17.41 8.71 11.72
CA ARG A 215 17.15 9.96 12.47
C ARG A 215 16.84 11.11 11.52
N LEU A 216 17.58 11.22 10.41
CA LEU A 216 17.28 12.20 9.36
C LEU A 216 15.90 11.97 8.74
N MET A 217 15.57 10.72 8.40
CA MET A 217 14.25 10.36 7.88
C MET A 217 13.12 10.74 8.85
N ARG A 218 13.30 10.46 10.15
CA ARG A 218 12.36 10.90 11.19
C ARG A 218 12.23 12.42 11.26
N SER A 219 13.33 13.14 11.21
CA SER A 219 13.33 14.61 11.23
C SER A 219 12.61 15.19 10.01
N TRP A 220 12.88 14.65 8.82
CA TRP A 220 12.15 15.00 7.61
C TRP A 220 10.65 14.72 7.75
N ARG A 221 10.26 13.53 8.21
CA ARG A 221 8.85 13.17 8.43
C ARG A 221 8.16 14.16 9.38
N LEU A 222 8.84 14.55 10.46
CA LEU A 222 8.31 15.54 11.40
C LEU A 222 8.16 16.92 10.76
N ALA A 223 9.13 17.36 9.97
CA ALA A 223 9.04 18.62 9.22
C ALA A 223 7.88 18.61 8.22
N ASN A 224 7.74 17.54 7.44
CA ASN A 224 6.64 17.33 6.52
C ASN A 224 5.27 17.27 7.22
N ALA A 225 5.20 16.64 8.40
CA ALA A 225 3.97 16.64 9.20
C ALA A 225 3.60 18.04 9.69
N ARG A 226 4.59 18.84 10.12
CA ARG A 226 4.38 20.23 10.54
C ARG A 226 3.92 21.11 9.39
N SER A 227 4.52 20.98 8.21
CA SER A 227 4.11 21.75 7.03
C SER A 227 2.67 21.45 6.60
N SER A 228 2.18 20.23 6.85
CA SER A 228 0.78 19.86 6.58
C SER A 228 -0.23 20.39 7.60
N GLY A 229 0.21 20.89 8.76
CA GLY A 229 -0.69 21.32 9.85
C GLY A 229 -1.46 20.21 10.57
N ASP A 230 -1.32 18.95 10.16
CA ASP A 230 -2.07 17.82 10.73
C ASP A 230 -1.49 17.38 12.09
N ALA A 231 -2.20 17.70 13.16
CA ALA A 231 -1.82 17.37 14.54
C ALA A 231 -1.66 15.86 14.79
N TYR A 232 -2.42 15.01 14.10
CA TYR A 232 -2.30 13.56 14.20
C TYR A 232 -1.00 13.08 13.53
N ARG A 233 -0.69 13.58 12.32
CA ARG A 233 0.58 13.28 11.64
C ARG A 233 1.78 13.72 12.49
N ILE A 234 1.73 14.91 13.10
CA ILE A 234 2.79 15.42 13.97
C ILE A 234 3.01 14.50 15.17
N ARG A 235 1.92 14.11 15.85
CA ARG A 235 1.97 13.19 17.00
C ARG A 235 2.55 11.83 16.62
N SER A 236 2.14 11.29 15.47
CA SER A 236 2.64 10.03 14.95
C SER A 236 4.13 10.09 14.60
N ALA A 237 4.57 11.16 13.92
CA ALA A 237 5.97 11.37 13.55
C ALA A 237 6.89 11.51 14.78
N ARG A 238 6.44 12.16 15.86
CA ARG A 238 7.21 12.28 17.11
C ARG A 238 7.51 10.92 17.75
N LYS A 239 6.58 9.97 17.66
CA LYS A 239 6.72 8.61 18.20
C LYS A 239 7.50 7.66 17.28
N MET A 240 7.81 8.08 16.05
CA MET A 240 8.59 7.28 15.12
C MET A 240 9.96 6.94 15.75
N LEU A 241 10.35 5.66 15.69
CA LEU A 241 11.58 5.09 16.27
C LEU A 241 11.67 5.07 17.81
N THR A 242 10.63 5.50 18.54
CA THR A 242 10.63 5.45 20.01
C THR A 242 10.41 4.02 20.51
N CYS A 243 11.32 3.50 21.33
CA CYS A 243 11.19 2.21 21.99
C CYS A 243 12.08 2.17 23.24
N ASN A 244 11.53 1.68 24.36
CA ASN A 244 12.26 1.60 25.63
C ASN A 244 13.23 0.42 25.68
N ASP A 245 12.98 -0.63 24.89
CA ASP A 245 13.86 -1.79 24.77
C ASP A 245 15.04 -1.45 23.83
N PRO A 246 16.29 -1.39 24.34
CA PRO A 246 17.46 -1.04 23.54
C PRO A 246 17.74 -2.02 22.39
N VAL A 247 17.40 -3.30 22.56
CA VAL A 247 17.61 -4.33 21.53
C VAL A 247 16.61 -4.09 20.40
N ARG A 248 15.32 -3.98 20.72
CA ARG A 248 14.28 -3.68 19.74
C ARG A 248 14.52 -2.34 19.06
N ALA A 249 14.92 -1.31 19.80
CA ALA A 249 15.20 0.03 19.28
C ALA A 249 16.24 0.03 18.14
N ARG A 250 17.20 -0.90 18.13
CA ARG A 250 18.20 -1.03 17.04
C ARG A 250 17.60 -1.63 15.77
N LEU A 251 16.57 -2.47 15.91
CA LEU A 251 15.93 -3.21 14.82
C LEU A 251 14.75 -2.47 14.17
N ILE A 252 14.22 -1.43 14.81
CA ILE A 252 13.08 -0.67 14.27
C ILE A 252 13.48 -0.03 12.93
N GLY A 253 12.77 -0.48 11.90
CA GLY A 253 12.82 0.08 10.56
C GLY A 253 11.84 1.22 10.34
N PHE A 254 11.77 1.69 9.11
CA PHE A 254 10.78 2.68 8.66
C PHE A 254 10.23 2.30 7.28
N MET A 255 9.09 2.88 6.94
CA MET A 255 8.51 2.89 5.60
C MET A 255 7.76 4.22 5.46
N GLU A 256 8.25 5.09 4.59
CA GLU A 256 7.77 6.48 4.49
C GLU A 256 7.55 6.87 3.03
N TRP A 257 6.53 7.70 2.81
CA TRP A 257 6.20 8.31 1.51
C TRP A 257 7.03 9.58 1.30
N SER A 258 8.34 9.41 1.14
CA SER A 258 9.30 10.50 0.86
C SER A 258 9.64 10.58 -0.63
N PRO A 259 9.69 11.79 -1.23
CA PRO A 259 10.17 11.97 -2.60
C PRO A 259 11.59 11.41 -2.79
N TYR A 260 11.88 10.92 -4.00
CA TYR A 260 13.17 10.33 -4.33
C TYR A 260 14.34 11.29 -4.06
N GLU A 261 14.19 12.56 -4.41
CA GLU A 261 15.20 13.61 -4.25
C GLU A 261 15.53 13.82 -2.77
N VAL A 262 14.51 13.78 -1.90
CA VAL A 262 14.71 13.85 -0.45
C VAL A 262 15.51 12.64 0.01
N GLN A 263 15.13 11.44 -0.40
CA GLN A 263 15.84 10.22 0.01
C GLN A 263 17.32 10.27 -0.39
N MET A 264 17.61 10.70 -1.62
CA MET A 264 18.97 10.89 -2.13
C MET A 264 19.73 11.98 -1.38
N ALA A 265 19.10 13.11 -1.08
CA ALA A 265 19.70 14.19 -0.28
C ALA A 265 20.03 13.72 1.14
N LEU A 266 19.19 12.89 1.76
CA LEU A 266 19.47 12.31 3.07
C LEU A 266 20.65 11.34 3.02
N LEU A 267 20.78 10.53 1.96
CA LEU A 267 21.94 9.66 1.76
C LEU A 267 23.22 10.47 1.53
N ALA A 268 23.18 11.49 0.67
CA ALA A 268 24.31 12.38 0.45
C ALA A 268 24.76 13.07 1.76
N ASN A 269 23.79 13.48 2.59
CA ASN A 269 24.10 14.05 3.91
C ASN A 269 24.77 13.04 4.85
N VAL A 270 24.40 11.77 4.79
CA VAL A 270 25.05 10.68 5.54
C VAL A 270 26.48 10.46 5.04
N ALA A 271 26.69 10.39 3.72
CA ALA A 271 28.02 10.26 3.14
C ALA A 271 28.93 11.45 3.51
N ALA A 272 28.42 12.67 3.43
CA ALA A 272 29.17 13.89 3.78
C ALA A 272 29.59 13.95 5.25
N ARG A 273 28.92 13.20 6.14
CA ARG A 273 29.32 13.04 7.55
C ARG A 273 30.36 11.94 7.77
N GLY A 274 30.85 11.31 6.70
CA GLY A 274 31.87 10.26 6.75
C GLY A 274 31.34 8.84 6.95
N TYR A 275 30.02 8.62 6.86
CA TYR A 275 29.45 7.27 6.94
C TYR A 275 29.55 6.53 5.61
N SER A 276 29.84 5.24 5.66
CA SER A 276 29.97 4.35 4.52
C SER A 276 28.61 4.06 3.88
N ILE A 277 28.53 4.23 2.56
CA ILE A 277 27.35 3.89 1.76
C ILE A 277 27.78 2.89 0.69
N THR A 278 27.15 1.72 0.67
CA THR A 278 27.45 0.66 -0.29
C THR A 278 26.17 0.19 -0.97
N CYS A 279 26.23 -0.13 -2.26
CA CYS A 279 25.09 -0.62 -3.04
C CYS A 279 25.07 -2.15 -3.03
#